data_AF-A0A4R3QD92-F1
#
_entry.id   AF-A0A4R3QD92-F1
#
_cell.length_a   1.000
_cell.length_b   1.000
_cell.length_c   1.000
_cell.angle_alpha   90.00
_cell.angle_beta   90.00
_cell.angle_gamma   90.00
#
_symmetry.space_group_name_H-M   'P 1'
#
loop_
_entity.id
_entity.type
_entity.pdbx_description
1 polymer ?
#
loop_
_entity_poly.entity_id
_entity_poly.type
_entity_poly.pdbx_seq_one_letter_code
_entity_poly.pdbx_strand_id
1 'polypeptide(L)' 'MVTTVGEIKKAMAILADIIETSPHGEKYWPIFERLERELAVKVNRAERLAAAKAAVNDII' A
#
# COMPACT_ATOMS: atom_id res chain seq x y z
N MET A 1 -1.10 10.90 -12.32
CA MET A 1 -0.77 11.02 -10.87
C MET A 1 -0.25 9.68 -10.37
N VAL A 2 0.83 9.67 -9.60
CA VAL A 2 1.36 8.45 -8.97
C VAL A 2 0.86 8.42 -7.52
N THR A 3 0.02 7.44 -7.18
CA THR A 3 -0.44 7.25 -5.80
C THR A 3 0.74 6.89 -4.89
N THR A 4 0.87 7.58 -3.78
CA THR A 4 1.89 7.36 -2.76
C THR A 4 1.49 6.25 -1.78
N VAL A 5 2.46 5.68 -1.07
CA VAL A 5 2.22 4.71 0.01
C VAL A 5 1.28 5.29 1.08
N GLY A 6 1.45 6.58 1.42
CA GLY A 6 0.61 7.25 2.41
C GLY A 6 -0.84 7.39 1.96
N GLU A 7 -1.07 7.72 0.70
CA GLU A 7 -2.42 7.81 0.13
C GLU A 7 -3.12 6.45 0.09
N ILE A 8 -2.41 5.36 -0.22
CA ILE A 8 -2.98 4.00 -0.16
C ILE A 8 -3.37 3.63 1.27
N LYS A 9 -2.49 3.85 2.25
CA LYS A 9 -2.80 3.57 3.66
C LYS A 9 -3.99 4.38 4.16
N LYS A 10 -4.08 5.66 3.76
CA LYS A 10 -5.23 6.51 4.09
C LYS A 10 -6.52 5.98 3.46
N ALA A 11 -6.48 5.57 2.19
CA ALA A 11 -7.63 4.98 1.52
C ALA A 11 -8.07 3.67 2.18
N MET A 12 -7.13 2.81 2.57
CA MET A 12 -7.42 1.57 3.29
C MET A 12 -8.10 1.84 4.65
N ALA A 13 -7.62 2.83 5.42
CA ALA A 13 -8.23 3.18 6.70
C ALA A 13 -9.69 3.64 6.52
N ILE A 14 -9.94 4.52 5.55
CA ILE A 14 -11.31 4.97 5.21
C ILE A 14 -12.18 3.78 4.80
N LEU A 15 -11.63 2.85 4.01
CA LEU A 15 -12.39 1.69 3.55
C LEU A 15 -12.69 0.70 4.67
N ALA A 16 -11.79 0.53 5.63
CA ALA A 16 -12.03 -0.27 6.83
C ALA A 16 -13.20 0.28 7.64
N ASP A 17 -13.24 1.60 7.87
CA ASP A 17 -14.37 2.25 8.56
C ASP A 17 -15.69 2.00 7.82
N ILE A 18 -15.69 2.05 6.48
CA ILE A 18 -16.88 1.75 5.65
C ILE A 18 -17.29 0.29 5.78
N ILE A 19 -16.32 -0.65 5.76
CA ILE A 19 -16.59 -2.08 5.90
C ILE A 19 -17.25 -2.37 7.25
N GLU A 20 -16.77 -1.76 8.33
CA GLU A 20 -17.30 -1.99 9.68
C GLU A 20 -18.67 -1.34 9.91
N THR A 21 -18.92 -0.17 9.32
CA THR A 21 -20.11 0.64 9.62
C THR A 21 -21.25 0.48 8.63
N SER A 22 -20.99 -0.04 7.42
CA SER A 22 -21.99 -0.18 6.38
C SER A 22 -22.74 -1.52 6.46
N PRO A 23 -24.08 -1.55 6.32
CA PRO A 23 -24.85 -2.79 6.13
C PRO A 23 -24.42 -3.62 4.91
N HIS A 24 -23.60 -3.04 4.02
CA HIS A 24 -23.05 -3.70 2.84
C HIS A 24 -21.52 -3.75 2.85
N GLY A 25 -20.90 -3.70 4.03
CA GLY A 25 -19.45 -3.70 4.23
C GLY A 25 -18.73 -4.79 3.43
N GLU A 26 -19.30 -5.99 3.39
CA GLU A 26 -18.77 -7.13 2.64
C GLU A 26 -18.49 -6.84 1.15
N LYS A 27 -19.25 -5.93 0.53
CA LYS A 27 -19.06 -5.57 -0.89
C LYS A 27 -17.77 -4.79 -1.15
N TYR A 28 -17.15 -4.24 -0.12
CA TYR A 28 -15.95 -3.41 -0.24
C TYR A 28 -14.65 -4.20 -0.05
N TRP A 29 -14.69 -5.43 0.44
CA TRP A 29 -13.51 -6.30 0.58
C TRP A 29 -12.68 -6.42 -0.70
N PRO A 30 -13.26 -6.62 -1.91
CA PRO A 30 -12.45 -6.72 -3.12
C PRO A 30 -11.62 -5.46 -3.41
N ILE A 31 -12.11 -4.28 -3.00
CA ILE A 31 -11.39 -3.02 -3.13
C ILE A 31 -10.27 -2.95 -2.07
N PHE A 32 -10.56 -3.36 -0.83
CA PHE A 32 -9.59 -3.42 0.25
C PHE A 32 -8.38 -4.29 -0.13
N GLU A 33 -8.62 -5.52 -0.56
CA GLU A 33 -7.56 -6.46 -0.96
C GLU A 33 -6.76 -5.96 -2.17
N ARG A 34 -7.39 -5.20 -3.07
CA ARG A 34 -6.68 -4.57 -4.19
C ARG A 34 -5.70 -3.52 -3.69
N LEU A 35 -6.09 -2.72 -2.69
CA LEU A 35 -5.20 -1.73 -2.07
C LEU A 35 -4.06 -2.40 -1.31
N GLU A 36 -4.30 -3.52 -0.63
CA GLU A 36 -3.25 -4.32 0.01
C GLU A 36 -2.20 -4.80 -1.00
N ARG A 37 -2.66 -5.33 -2.14
CA ARG A 37 -1.76 -5.75 -3.24
C ARG A 37 -0.96 -4.58 -3.80
N GLU A 38 -1.59 -3.43 -4.01
CA GLU A 38 -0.89 -2.24 -4.51
C GLU A 38 0.16 -1.73 -3.50
N LEU A 39 -0.19 -1.72 -2.21
CA LEU A 39 0.71 -1.35 -1.12
C LEU A 39 1.95 -2.25 -1.11
N ALA A 40 1.76 -3.57 -1.14
CA ALA A 40 2.85 -4.54 -1.14
C ALA A 40 3.81 -4.32 -2.32
N VAL A 41 3.28 -4.08 -3.52
CA VAL A 41 4.09 -3.81 -4.71
C VAL A 41 4.91 -2.53 -4.56
N LYS A 42 4.32 -1.45 -4.01
CA LYS A 42 5.05 -0.18 -3.84
C LYS A 42 6.10 -0.26 -2.75
N VAL A 43 5.80 -0.89 -1.61
CA VAL A 43 6.75 -1.11 -0.52
C VAL A 43 7.94 -1.93 -1.01
N ASN A 44 7.68 -3.06 -1.68
CA ASN A 44 8.74 -3.91 -2.24
C ASN A 44 9.64 -3.15 -3.23
N ARG A 45 9.06 -2.31 -4.11
CA ARG A 45 9.85 -1.47 -5.01
C ARG A 45 10.75 -0.49 -4.26
N ALA A 46 10.24 0.15 -3.20
CA ALA A 46 11.01 1.07 -2.38
C ALA A 46 12.17 0.36 -1.66
N GLU A 47 11.90 -0.81 -1.08
CA GLU A 47 12.91 -1.66 -0.42
C GLU A 47 14.01 -2.09 -1.39
N ARG A 48 13.65 -2.57 -2.59
CA ARG A 48 14.61 -2.95 -3.62
C ARG A 48 15.49 -1.79 -4.06
N LEU A 49 14.92 -0.60 -4.19
CA LEU A 49 15.67 0.62 -4.52
C LEU A 49 16.60 1.04 -3.38
N ALA A 50 16.16 0.94 -2.13
CA ALA A 50 16.99 1.22 -0.97
C ALA A 50 18.17 0.24 -0.86
N ALA A 51 17.92 -1.06 -1.03
CA ALA A 51 18.96 -2.09 -1.04
C ALA A 51 19.99 -1.85 -2.15
N ALA A 52 19.53 -1.50 -3.37
CA ALA A 52 20.43 -1.17 -4.47
C ALA A 52 21.31 0.06 -4.19
N LYS A 53 20.78 1.07 -3.50
CA LYS A 53 21.56 2.26 -3.10
C LYS A 53 22.58 1.94 -2.01
N ALA A 54 22.20 1.14 -1.01
CA ALA A 54 23.10 0.74 0.07
C ALA A 54 24.32 -0.06 -0.46
N ALA A 55 24.07 -1.00 -1.39
CA ALA A 55 25.12 -1.81 -1.99
C ALA A 55 26.21 -0.99 -2.72
N VAL A 56 25.90 0.20 -3.22
CA VAL A 56 26.89 1.10 -3.85
C VAL A 56 27.74 1.83 -2.81
N ASN A 57 27.15 2.21 -1.68
CA ASN A 57 27.88 2.92 -0.60
C ASN A 57 28.90 2.02 0.11
N ASP A 58 28.66 0.70 0.16
CA ASP A 58 29.59 -0.25 0.78
C ASP A 58 30.83 -0.58 -0.08
N ILE A 59 30.87 -0.10 -1.33
CA ILE A 59 31.93 -0.40 -2.32
C ILE A 59 32.93 0.77 -2.46
N ILE A 60 32.69 1.93 -1.83
CA ILE A 60 33.52 3.15 -1.93
C ILE A 60 34.24 3.44 -0.62
#